data_AF-A0AAV0AT83-F1
#
_entry.id   AF-A0AAV0AT83-F1
#
_cell.length_a   1.000
_cell.length_b   1.000
_cell.length_c   1.000
_cell.angle_alpha   90.00
_cell.angle_beta   90.00
_cell.angle_gamma   90.00
#
_symmetry.space_group_name_H-M   'P 1'
#
loop_
_entity.id
_entity.type
_entity.pdbx_description
1 polymer ?
#
loop_
_entity_poly.entity_id
_entity_poly.type
_entity_poly.pdbx_seq_one_letter_code
_entity_poly.pdbx_strand_id
1 'polypeptide(L)'
;MPDAKILCMIGASNFLKFLAKGLRRDFGKYHSYMFVPVLKKFKEKKVNVVEALCNCLDAMAITIMLSDLAEDIVTFSKHKNPQVKDQTMKFLVRCLWNTENQIPKTEVKSFLGVMLGRLEDAVVPVREASAEGFGTLMKLVEKATFASII
;
A
#
# COMPACT_ATOMS: atom_id res chain seq x y z
N MET A 1 -13.26 -23.11 -15.56
CA MET A 1 -13.78 -21.79 -15.94
C MET A 1 -12.92 -20.68 -15.32
N PRO A 2 -11.94 -20.12 -16.05
CA PRO A 2 -11.04 -19.08 -15.55
C PRO A 2 -11.76 -17.76 -15.22
N ASP A 3 -12.86 -17.43 -15.90
CA ASP A 3 -13.61 -16.19 -15.66
C ASP A 3 -14.36 -16.20 -14.33
N ALA A 4 -14.87 -17.36 -13.90
CA ALA A 4 -15.53 -17.50 -12.61
C ALA A 4 -14.59 -17.16 -11.43
N LYS A 5 -13.30 -17.53 -11.51
CA LYS A 5 -12.30 -17.22 -10.47
C LYS A 5 -12.06 -15.72 -10.36
N ILE A 6 -12.02 -15.03 -11.49
CA ILE A 6 -11.82 -13.58 -11.56
C ILE A 6 -13.02 -12.84 -10.99
N LEU A 7 -14.23 -13.24 -11.40
CA LEU A 7 -15.47 -12.66 -10.88
C LEU A 7 -15.60 -12.88 -9.37
N CYS A 8 -15.26 -14.07 -8.86
CA CYS A 8 -15.24 -14.32 -7.42
C CYS A 8 -14.23 -13.43 -6.69
N MET A 9 -13.04 -13.19 -7.26
CA MET A 9 -12.02 -12.33 -6.65
C MET A 9 -12.46 -10.87 -6.60
N ILE A 10 -13.06 -10.36 -7.68
CA ILE A 10 -13.63 -9.01 -7.73
C ILE A 10 -14.77 -8.89 -6.71
N GLY A 11 -15.67 -9.87 -6.68
CA GLY A 11 -16.78 -9.93 -5.71
C GLY A 11 -16.29 -9.91 -4.27
N ALA A 12 -15.32 -10.76 -3.93
CA ALA A 12 -14.73 -10.82 -2.60
C ALA A 12 -14.02 -9.51 -2.21
N SER A 13 -13.29 -8.89 -3.14
CA SER A 13 -12.61 -7.61 -2.90
C SER A 13 -13.62 -6.49 -2.66
N ASN A 14 -14.71 -6.45 -3.42
CA ASN A 14 -15.80 -5.50 -3.21
C ASN A 14 -16.54 -5.73 -1.89
N PHE A 15 -16.77 -6.98 -1.50
CA PHE A 15 -17.36 -7.32 -0.20
C PHE A 15 -16.49 -6.80 0.94
N LEU A 16 -15.18 -7.09 0.91
CA LEU A 16 -14.23 -6.61 1.92
C LEU A 16 -14.15 -5.08 1.97
N LYS A 17 -14.19 -4.41 0.81
CA LYS A 17 -14.28 -2.95 0.72
C LYS A 17 -15.50 -2.40 1.45
N PHE A 18 -16.68 -2.96 1.21
CA PHE A 18 -17.92 -2.51 1.88
C PHE A 18 -17.92 -2.86 3.36
N LEU A 19 -17.35 -4.00 3.73
CA LEU A 19 -17.19 -4.39 5.12
C LEU A 19 -16.28 -3.42 5.90
N ALA A 20 -15.12 -3.05 5.33
CA ALA A 20 -14.24 -2.06 5.92
C ALA A 20 -14.95 -0.71 6.09
N LYS A 21 -15.65 -0.23 5.06
CA LYS A 21 -16.44 1.01 5.13
C LYS A 21 -17.56 0.95 6.17
N GLY A 22 -18.21 -0.19 6.33
CA GLY A 22 -19.31 -0.40 7.28
C GLY A 22 -18.84 -0.46 8.73
N LEU A 23 -17.78 -1.23 9.01
CA LEU A 23 -17.24 -1.41 10.37
C LEU A 23 -16.38 -0.24 10.84
N ARG A 24 -15.85 0.58 9.91
CA ARG A 24 -14.99 1.74 10.23
C ARG A 24 -13.85 1.32 11.16
N ARG A 25 -13.69 1.98 12.32
CA ARG A 25 -12.60 1.73 13.27
C ARG A 25 -12.58 0.32 13.83
N ASP A 26 -13.71 -0.38 13.90
CA ASP A 26 -13.76 -1.77 14.38
C ASP A 26 -13.14 -2.76 13.39
N PHE A 27 -12.99 -2.37 12.11
CA PHE A 27 -12.29 -3.18 11.12
C PHE A 27 -10.81 -3.36 11.47
N GLY A 28 -10.20 -2.38 12.15
CA GLY A 28 -8.78 -2.38 12.46
C GLY A 28 -8.30 -3.61 13.23
N LYS A 29 -9.16 -4.25 14.04
CA LYS A 29 -8.84 -5.47 14.79
C LYS A 29 -8.55 -6.68 13.88
N TYR A 30 -9.06 -6.66 12.65
CA TYR A 30 -8.94 -7.76 11.70
C TYR A 30 -7.94 -7.48 10.57
N HIS A 31 -7.22 -6.34 10.62
CA HIS A 31 -6.37 -5.90 9.51
C HIS A 31 -5.31 -6.95 9.14
N SER A 32 -4.62 -7.54 10.12
CA SER A 32 -3.55 -8.52 9.89
C SER A 32 -4.04 -9.76 9.13
N TYR A 33 -5.28 -10.18 9.37
CA TYR A 33 -5.90 -11.32 8.68
C TYR A 33 -6.36 -10.98 7.26
N MET A 34 -6.73 -9.74 6.99
CA MET A 34 -7.38 -9.35 5.73
C MET A 34 -6.43 -8.64 4.77
N PHE A 35 -5.51 -7.83 5.28
CA PHE A 35 -4.62 -6.97 4.51
C PHE A 35 -3.56 -7.76 3.73
N VAL A 36 -2.85 -8.67 4.42
CA VAL A 36 -1.79 -9.51 3.82
C VAL A 36 -2.33 -10.39 2.67
N PRO A 37 -3.46 -11.10 2.81
CA PRO A 37 -4.02 -11.86 1.69
C PRO A 37 -4.37 -11.00 0.48
N VAL A 38 -4.91 -9.79 0.69
CA VAL A 38 -5.26 -8.88 -0.41
C VAL A 38 -4.02 -8.40 -1.14
N LEU A 39 -2.94 -8.02 -0.43
CA LEU A 39 -1.65 -7.69 -1.04
C LEU A 39 -1.07 -8.86 -1.86
N LYS A 40 -1.19 -10.10 -1.37
CA LYS A 40 -0.77 -11.31 -2.12
C LYS A 40 -1.55 -11.51 -3.42
N LYS A 41 -2.75 -10.98 -3.56
CA LYS A 41 -3.58 -11.10 -4.77
C LYS A 41 -3.17 -10.13 -5.88
N PHE A 42 -2.31 -9.15 -5.63
CA PHE A 42 -1.68 -8.34 -6.68
C PHE A 42 -0.77 -9.12 -7.65
N LYS A 43 -0.66 -10.45 -7.50
CA LYS A 43 -0.09 -11.31 -8.55
C LYS A 43 -0.94 -11.30 -9.83
N GLU A 44 -2.23 -10.98 -9.72
CA GLU A 44 -3.13 -10.82 -10.86
C GLU A 44 -2.82 -9.53 -11.63
N LYS A 45 -2.76 -9.63 -12.96
CA LYS A 45 -2.43 -8.49 -13.86
C LYS A 45 -3.65 -7.88 -14.55
N LYS A 46 -4.83 -8.49 -14.45
CA LYS A 46 -6.05 -7.99 -15.09
C LYS A 46 -6.46 -6.67 -14.45
N VAL A 47 -6.63 -5.63 -15.26
CA VAL A 47 -6.95 -4.26 -14.81
C VAL A 47 -8.12 -4.24 -13.84
N ASN A 48 -9.24 -4.88 -14.19
CA ASN A 48 -10.45 -4.92 -13.37
C ASN A 48 -10.22 -5.57 -11.99
N VAL A 49 -9.30 -6.55 -11.91
CA VAL A 49 -8.95 -7.22 -10.64
C VAL A 49 -8.06 -6.31 -9.80
N VAL A 50 -7.03 -5.73 -10.41
CA VAL A 50 -6.11 -4.80 -9.74
C VAL A 50 -6.88 -3.60 -9.19
N GLU A 51 -7.80 -3.04 -9.97
CA GLU A 51 -8.65 -1.93 -9.55
C GLU A 51 -9.54 -2.31 -8.35
N ALA A 52 -10.18 -3.49 -8.38
CA ALA A 52 -10.99 -3.98 -7.27
C ALA A 52 -10.16 -4.18 -5.99
N LEU A 53 -8.93 -4.68 -6.12
CA LEU A 53 -7.99 -4.86 -5.00
C LEU A 53 -7.50 -3.52 -4.45
N CYS A 54 -7.13 -2.57 -5.31
CA CYS A 54 -6.73 -1.22 -4.91
C CYS A 54 -7.85 -0.51 -4.14
N ASN A 55 -9.07 -0.50 -4.68
CA ASN A 55 -10.23 0.10 -4.03
C ASN A 55 -10.55 -0.56 -2.68
N CYS A 56 -10.28 -1.85 -2.53
CA CYS A 56 -10.42 -2.58 -1.28
C CYS A 56 -9.38 -2.12 -0.24
N LEU A 57 -8.10 -2.10 -0.62
CA LEU A 57 -7.02 -1.67 0.26
C LEU A 57 -7.15 -0.20 0.66
N ASP A 58 -7.53 0.68 -0.27
CA ASP A 58 -7.73 2.09 0.03
C ASP A 58 -8.87 2.28 1.04
N ALA A 59 -9.95 1.49 0.96
CA ALA A 59 -11.00 1.50 1.97
C ALA A 59 -10.52 0.97 3.34
N MET A 60 -9.64 -0.03 3.36
CA MET A 60 -9.03 -0.53 4.59
C MET A 60 -8.08 0.52 5.21
N ALA A 61 -7.29 1.21 4.40
CA ALA A 61 -6.33 2.23 4.84
C ALA A 61 -7.00 3.41 5.55
N ILE A 62 -8.23 3.77 5.19
CA ILE A 62 -9.01 4.82 5.88
C ILE A 62 -9.41 4.37 7.30
N THR A 63 -9.50 3.06 7.55
CA THR A 63 -9.98 2.50 8.82
C THR A 63 -8.88 2.11 9.79
N ILE A 64 -7.63 2.00 9.31
CA ILE A 64 -6.47 1.47 10.05
C ILE A 64 -5.40 2.55 10.10
N MET A 65 -4.64 2.62 11.20
CA MET A 65 -3.51 3.55 11.28
C MET A 65 -2.38 3.09 10.34
N LEU A 66 -1.71 4.04 9.68
CA LEU A 66 -0.59 3.73 8.79
C LEU A 66 0.51 2.93 9.49
N SER A 67 0.74 3.20 10.78
CA SER A 67 1.67 2.50 11.65
C SER A 67 1.44 0.99 11.70
N ASP A 68 0.18 0.57 11.77
CA ASP A 68 -0.19 -0.86 11.84
C ASP A 68 0.04 -1.56 10.49
N LEU A 69 0.03 -0.81 9.38
CA LEU A 69 0.24 -1.32 8.03
C LEU A 69 1.71 -1.24 7.58
N ALA A 70 2.54 -0.46 8.27
CA ALA A 70 3.87 -0.08 7.82
C ALA A 70 4.78 -1.30 7.59
N GLU A 71 4.78 -2.27 8.50
CA GLU A 71 5.61 -3.47 8.41
C GLU A 71 5.21 -4.35 7.21
N ASP A 72 3.92 -4.54 7.00
CA ASP A 72 3.39 -5.29 5.86
C ASP A 72 3.74 -4.60 4.54
N ILE A 73 3.54 -3.28 4.45
CA ILE A 73 3.88 -2.49 3.24
C ILE A 73 5.37 -2.62 2.93
N VAL A 74 6.24 -2.44 3.92
CA VAL A 74 7.70 -2.58 3.78
C VAL A 74 8.06 -3.99 3.33
N THR A 75 7.42 -5.01 3.88
CA THR A 75 7.67 -6.42 3.51
C THR A 75 7.27 -6.68 2.05
N PHE A 76 6.09 -6.24 1.64
CA PHE A 76 5.57 -6.47 0.28
C PHE A 76 6.24 -5.61 -0.79
N SER A 77 6.84 -4.46 -0.42
CA SER A 77 7.70 -3.68 -1.32
C SER A 77 8.97 -4.42 -1.77
N LYS A 78 9.37 -5.46 -1.03
CA LYS A 78 10.52 -6.34 -1.32
C LYS A 78 10.10 -7.68 -1.93
N HIS A 79 8.83 -7.83 -2.32
CA HIS A 79 8.31 -9.09 -2.81
C HIS A 79 8.96 -9.52 -4.14
N LYS A 80 9.12 -10.82 -4.36
CA LYS A 80 9.78 -11.37 -5.58
C LYS A 80 9.03 -11.05 -6.89
N ASN A 81 7.74 -10.77 -6.81
CA ASN A 81 6.91 -10.44 -7.97
C ASN A 81 6.89 -8.92 -8.24
N PRO A 82 7.36 -8.45 -9.42
CA PRO A 82 7.32 -7.04 -9.83
C PRO A 82 5.97 -6.35 -9.69
N GLN A 83 4.87 -7.02 -10.06
CA GLN A 83 3.54 -6.45 -9.99
C GLN A 83 3.14 -6.15 -8.55
N VAL A 84 3.46 -7.08 -7.64
CA VAL A 84 3.18 -6.91 -6.22
C VAL A 84 4.00 -5.75 -5.65
N LYS A 85 5.27 -5.62 -6.04
CA LYS A 85 6.11 -4.47 -5.65
C LYS A 85 5.51 -3.15 -6.11
N ASP A 86 5.19 -3.04 -7.41
CA ASP A 86 4.62 -1.84 -8.03
C ASP A 86 3.32 -1.39 -7.34
N GLN A 87 2.37 -2.32 -7.20
CA GLN A 87 1.07 -2.00 -6.60
C GLN A 87 1.18 -1.68 -5.10
N THR A 88 2.09 -2.32 -4.38
CA THR A 88 2.36 -2.00 -2.97
C THR A 88 2.96 -0.61 -2.83
N MET A 89 3.92 -0.24 -3.70
CA MET A 89 4.50 1.11 -3.68
C MET A 89 3.44 2.17 -4.01
N LYS A 90 2.64 1.95 -5.05
CA LYS A 90 1.52 2.85 -5.39
C LYS A 90 0.50 2.99 -4.27
N PHE A 91 0.22 1.89 -3.56
CA PHE A 91 -0.64 1.92 -2.38
C PHE A 91 -0.01 2.76 -1.24
N LEU A 92 1.29 2.60 -0.98
CA LEU A 92 2.00 3.44 -0.01
C LEU A 92 1.90 4.93 -0.38
N VAL A 93 2.13 5.29 -1.66
CA VAL A 93 1.97 6.68 -2.13
C VAL A 93 0.57 7.22 -1.83
N ARG A 94 -0.48 6.44 -2.11
CA ARG A 94 -1.87 6.84 -1.80
C ARG A 94 -2.13 6.98 -0.31
N CYS A 95 -1.57 6.09 0.52
CA CYS A 95 -1.68 6.22 1.98
C CYS A 95 -1.03 7.51 2.47
N LEU A 96 0.16 7.84 1.97
CA LEU A 96 0.86 9.08 2.31
C LEU A 96 0.05 10.30 1.89
N TRP A 97 -0.53 10.31 0.68
CA TRP A 97 -1.41 11.39 0.22
C TRP A 97 -2.62 11.65 1.13
N ASN A 98 -3.20 10.59 1.68
CA ASN A 98 -4.37 10.67 2.56
C ASN A 98 -3.99 10.86 4.04
N THR A 99 -2.69 10.88 4.38
CA THR A 99 -2.24 11.03 5.76
C THR A 99 -2.15 12.50 6.11
N GLU A 100 -3.08 12.97 6.95
CA GLU A 100 -3.08 14.35 7.47
C GLU A 100 -2.25 14.51 8.75
N ASN A 101 -1.97 13.41 9.45
CA ASN A 101 -1.27 13.40 10.73
C ASN A 101 0.25 13.23 10.56
N GLN A 102 1.02 13.70 11.54
CA GLN A 102 2.46 13.47 11.55
C GLN A 102 2.79 11.97 11.60
N ILE A 103 3.62 11.53 10.67
CA ILE A 103 4.12 10.15 10.61
C ILE A 103 5.27 10.01 11.63
N PRO A 104 5.30 8.95 12.45
CA PRO A 104 6.40 8.69 13.36
C PRO A 104 7.76 8.61 12.64
N LYS A 105 8.81 9.19 13.23
CA LYS A 105 10.16 9.21 12.63
C LYS A 105 10.70 7.82 12.29
N THR A 106 10.30 6.79 13.03
CA THR A 106 10.64 5.39 12.81
C THR A 106 10.09 4.87 11.48
N GLU A 107 8.81 5.15 11.20
CA GLU A 107 8.16 4.78 9.95
C GLU A 107 8.69 5.58 8.77
N VAL A 108 8.96 6.88 8.96
CA VAL A 108 9.61 7.72 7.94
C VAL A 108 10.93 7.09 7.51
N LYS A 109 11.78 6.67 8.45
CA LYS A 109 13.04 5.96 8.15
C LYS A 109 12.83 4.67 7.38
N SER A 110 11.86 3.85 7.80
CA SER A 110 11.54 2.59 7.11
C SER A 110 11.06 2.80 5.68
N PHE A 111 10.12 3.74 5.47
CA PHE A 111 9.62 4.06 4.14
C PHE A 111 10.70 4.68 3.26
N LEU A 112 11.50 5.59 3.81
CA LEU A 112 12.64 6.20 3.11
C LEU A 112 13.64 5.14 2.63
N GLY A 113 14.03 4.22 3.52
CA GLY A 113 14.96 3.15 3.19
C GLY A 113 14.43 2.22 2.09
N VAL A 114 13.12 1.93 2.10
CA VAL A 114 12.47 1.18 1.02
C VAL A 114 12.48 1.97 -0.28
N MET A 115 12.03 3.23 -0.27
CA MET A 115 11.92 4.07 -1.47
C MET A 115 13.28 4.27 -2.14
N LEU A 116 14.31 4.62 -1.36
CA LEU A 116 15.69 4.77 -1.86
C LEU A 116 16.19 3.46 -2.49
N GLY A 117 15.97 2.33 -1.83
CA GLY A 117 16.36 1.02 -2.37
C GLY A 117 15.54 0.56 -3.58
N ARG A 118 14.45 1.25 -3.94
CA ARG A 118 13.60 0.97 -5.10
C ARG A 118 13.75 1.97 -6.24
N LEU A 119 14.41 3.11 -6.03
CA LEU A 119 14.77 4.04 -7.11
C LEU A 119 15.67 3.40 -8.17
N GLU A 120 16.40 2.33 -7.81
CA GLU A 120 17.27 1.57 -8.71
C GLU A 120 16.67 0.22 -9.14
N ASP A 121 15.37 -0.02 -8.91
CA ASP A 121 14.73 -1.30 -9.28
C ASP A 121 14.78 -1.51 -10.81
N ALA A 122 14.96 -2.76 -11.25
CA ALA A 122 15.00 -3.11 -12.67
C ALA A 122 13.70 -2.73 -13.41
N VAL A 123 12.58 -2.65 -12.69
CA VAL A 123 11.24 -2.44 -13.26
C VAL A 123 10.88 -0.95 -13.21
N VAL A 124 10.66 -0.35 -14.39
CA VAL A 124 10.38 1.09 -14.54
C VAL A 124 9.21 1.57 -13.67
N PRO A 125 8.02 0.92 -13.68
CA PRO A 125 6.90 1.32 -12.81
C PRO A 125 7.23 1.36 -11.32
N VAL A 126 8.10 0.46 -10.84
CA VAL A 126 8.51 0.41 -9.43
C VAL A 126 9.38 1.62 -9.10
N ARG A 127 10.29 2.01 -10.00
CA ARG A 127 11.12 3.21 -9.82
C ARG A 127 10.28 4.49 -9.80
N GLU A 128 9.33 4.61 -10.73
CA GLU A 128 8.43 5.77 -10.82
C GLU A 128 7.58 5.90 -9.55
N ALA A 129 6.94 4.82 -9.10
CA ALA A 129 6.15 4.82 -7.87
C ALA A 129 7.01 5.13 -6.63
N SER A 130 8.28 4.73 -6.64
CA SER A 130 9.23 5.02 -5.54
C SER A 130 9.66 6.48 -5.53
N ALA A 131 9.92 7.06 -6.71
CA ALA A 131 10.24 8.47 -6.85
C ALA A 131 9.06 9.37 -6.45
N GLU A 132 7.85 9.00 -6.86
CA GLU A 132 6.62 9.68 -6.45
C GLU A 132 6.41 9.58 -4.93
N GLY A 133 6.55 8.38 -4.36
CA GLY A 133 6.43 8.16 -2.92
C GLY A 133 7.46 8.95 -2.12
N PHE A 134 8.69 9.01 -2.60
CA PHE A 134 9.77 9.78 -1.97
C PHE A 134 9.45 11.27 -1.98
N GLY A 135 9.00 11.81 -3.12
CA GLY A 135 8.58 13.21 -3.24
C GLY A 135 7.40 13.54 -2.33
N THR A 136 6.42 12.63 -2.20
CA THR A 136 5.26 12.80 -1.31
C THR A 136 5.69 12.76 0.16
N LEU A 137 6.57 11.83 0.54
CA LEU A 137 7.09 11.73 1.90
C LEU A 137 7.90 12.99 2.28
N MET A 138 8.69 13.54 1.36
CA MET A 138 9.41 14.81 1.54
C MET A 138 8.49 16.02 1.73
N LYS A 139 7.27 16.00 1.18
CA LYS A 139 6.29 17.07 1.39
C LYS A 139 5.62 16.96 2.76
N LEU A 140 5.30 15.74 3.19
CA LEU A 140 4.65 15.47 4.48
C LEU A 140 5.58 15.71 5.67
N VAL A 141 6.86 15.37 5.51
CA VAL A 141 7.89 15.60 6.51
C VAL A 141 8.56 16.92 6.19
N GLU A 142 8.37 17.94 7.03
CA GLU A 142 9.03 19.23 6.86
C GLU A 142 10.54 19.07 6.59
N LYS A 143 11.10 19.88 5.68
CA LYS A 143 12.49 19.77 5.19
C LYS A 143 13.54 19.62 6.31
N ALA A 144 13.33 20.26 7.47
CA ALA A 144 14.23 20.19 8.63
C ALA A 144 14.27 18.79 9.28
N THR A 145 13.14 18.08 9.29
CA THR A 145 13.06 16.72 9.82
C THR A 145 13.61 15.70 8.82
N PHE A 146 13.52 15.97 7.52
CA PHE A 146 14.08 15.10 6.49
C PHE A 146 15.62 15.14 6.48
N ALA A 147 16.23 16.33 6.63
CA ALA A 147 17.68 16.51 6.66
C ALA A 147 18.36 15.92 7.91
N SER A 148 17.62 15.65 8.99
CA SER A 148 18.13 15.00 10.20
C SER A 148 17.93 13.48 10.19
N ILE A 149 17.28 12.95 9.16
CA ILE A 149 16.92 11.53 9.02
C ILE A 149 17.74 10.82 7.92
N ILE A 150 18.12 11.54 6.86
CA ILE A 150 19.11 11.11 5.85
C ILE A 150 20.51 11.18 6.46
#